data_AF-A0A2R6N3S1-F1
#
_entry.id   AF-A0A2R6N3S1-F1
#
_cell.length_a   1.000
_cell.length_b   1.000
_cell.length_c   1.000
_cell.angle_alpha   90.00
_cell.angle_beta   90.00
_cell.angle_gamma   90.00
#
_symmetry.space_group_name_H-M   'P 1'
#
loop_
_entity.id
_entity.type
_entity.pdbx_description
1 polymer ?
#
loop_
_entity_poly.entity_id
_entity_poly.type
_entity_poly.pdbx_seq_one_letter_code
_entity_poly.pdbx_strand_id
1 'polypeptide(L)'
;MVSSRRSMLKGTVVGSLAVAGCLQYIPCLDDVACFNFRYYAADDLSNRLDITHTGGEDLPANEVYITNVVTNYQEEITETVAWSELDDKLDPSVGISGEKIRVGILFPDVVQVLWYQDGEEQVIGETRSFR
;
A
#
# COMPACT_ATOMS: atom_id res chain seq x y z
N MET A 1 -28.85 -25.65 -53.38
CA MET A 1 -27.99 -26.59 -52.62
C MET A 1 -27.43 -25.87 -51.41
N VAL A 2 -27.63 -26.46 -50.23
CA VAL A 2 -27.17 -25.98 -48.93
C VAL A 2 -25.65 -26.08 -48.82
N SER A 3 -24.99 -25.08 -48.26
CA SER A 3 -23.70 -25.29 -47.59
C SER A 3 -23.55 -24.29 -46.45
N SER A 4 -24.03 -24.69 -45.28
CA SER A 4 -23.68 -24.13 -43.98
C SER A 4 -22.21 -24.45 -43.68
N ARG A 5 -21.42 -23.45 -43.28
CA ARG A 5 -20.11 -23.66 -42.67
C ARG A 5 -20.03 -22.84 -41.38
N ARG A 6 -20.28 -23.54 -40.27
CA ARG A 6 -19.95 -23.11 -38.90
C ARG A 6 -18.43 -23.03 -38.80
N SER A 7 -17.89 -21.86 -38.49
CA SER A 7 -16.49 -21.74 -38.05
C SER A 7 -16.48 -21.37 -36.58
N MET A 8 -15.88 -22.26 -35.79
CA MET A 8 -15.81 -22.20 -34.35
C MET A 8 -14.90 -21.05 -33.89
N LEU A 9 -15.43 -20.16 -33.05
CA LEU A 9 -14.59 -19.25 -32.27
C LEU A 9 -13.76 -20.08 -31.29
N LYS A 10 -12.45 -20.19 -31.54
CA LYS A 10 -11.47 -20.55 -30.52
C LYS A 10 -11.29 -19.34 -29.61
N GLY A 11 -12.05 -19.29 -28.53
CA GLY A 11 -11.82 -18.35 -27.44
C GLY A 11 -10.56 -18.76 -26.68
N THR A 12 -9.49 -17.98 -26.82
CA THR A 12 -8.35 -18.05 -25.91
C THR A 12 -8.78 -17.45 -24.59
N VAL A 13 -8.94 -18.28 -23.55
CA VAL A 13 -9.14 -17.79 -22.19
C VAL A 13 -7.82 -17.18 -21.74
N VAL A 14 -7.73 -15.85 -21.80
CA VAL A 14 -6.70 -15.11 -21.07
C VAL A 14 -7.13 -15.22 -19.60
N GLY A 15 -6.43 -16.07 -18.85
CA GLY A 15 -6.56 -16.15 -17.40
C GLY A 15 -6.03 -14.85 -16.80
N SER A 16 -6.87 -13.82 -16.74
CA SER A 16 -6.61 -12.67 -15.89
C SER A 16 -6.82 -13.13 -14.45
N LEU A 17 -5.72 -13.43 -13.76
CA LEU A 17 -5.70 -13.43 -12.29
C LEU A 17 -6.08 -12.02 -11.85
N ALA A 18 -7.37 -11.78 -11.68
CA ALA A 18 -7.89 -10.57 -11.09
C ALA A 18 -7.57 -10.68 -9.59
N VAL A 19 -6.38 -10.23 -9.21
CA VAL A 19 -6.10 -9.94 -7.81
C VAL A 19 -7.02 -8.78 -7.46
N ALA A 20 -8.11 -9.08 -6.76
CA ALA A 20 -9.13 -8.13 -6.35
C ALA A 20 -8.53 -7.19 -5.28
N GLY A 21 -7.81 -6.16 -5.73
CA GLY A 21 -7.31 -5.12 -4.84
C GLY A 21 -8.38 -4.07 -4.63
N CYS A 22 -8.80 -3.87 -3.38
CA CYS A 22 -9.64 -2.73 -3.01
C CYS A 22 -8.78 -1.46 -3.04
N LEU A 23 -9.15 -0.50 -3.89
CA LEU A 23 -8.53 0.83 -3.91
C LEU A 23 -9.29 1.71 -2.92
N GLN A 24 -8.64 2.14 -1.85
CA GLN A 24 -9.21 3.10 -0.91
C GLN A 24 -8.62 4.48 -1.22
N TYR A 25 -9.46 5.34 -1.80
CA TYR A 25 -9.12 6.75 -1.98
C TYR A 25 -9.55 7.54 -0.76
N ILE A 26 -8.58 8.15 -0.07
CA ILE A 26 -8.84 8.99 1.10
C ILE A 26 -8.61 10.43 0.65
N PRO A 27 -9.65 11.29 0.60
CA PRO A 27 -9.46 12.70 0.30
C PRO A 27 -8.56 13.30 1.39
N CYS A 28 -7.59 14.13 1.00
CA CYS A 28 -6.70 14.83 1.92
C CYS A 28 -7.54 15.58 2.97
N LEU A 29 -7.53 15.11 4.21
CA LEU A 29 -8.35 15.63 5.30
C LEU A 29 -7.62 16.70 6.11
N ASP A 30 -6.28 16.69 6.09
CA ASP A 30 -5.40 17.66 6.75
C ASP A 30 -4.24 18.04 5.81
N ASP A 31 -3.80 19.30 5.89
CA ASP A 31 -2.94 19.97 4.90
C ASP A 31 -1.48 19.46 4.81
N VAL A 32 -1.09 18.46 5.62
CA VAL A 32 0.30 18.01 5.74
C VAL A 32 0.71 17.06 4.61
N ALA A 33 0.01 15.95 4.40
CA ALA A 33 0.37 14.95 3.39
C ALA A 33 -0.83 14.09 2.99
N CYS A 34 -0.80 13.57 1.77
CA CYS A 34 -1.90 12.79 1.20
C CYS A 34 -1.42 11.41 0.74
N PHE A 35 -2.15 10.37 1.13
CA PHE A 35 -1.77 8.98 0.84
C PHE A 35 -2.88 8.22 0.11
N ASN A 36 -2.46 7.37 -0.83
CA ASN A 36 -3.30 6.34 -1.43
C ASN A 36 -2.91 4.98 -0.89
N PHE A 37 -3.91 4.19 -0.49
CA PHE A 37 -3.74 2.86 0.07
C PHE A 37 -4.38 1.82 -0.85
N ARG A 38 -3.58 0.81 -1.22
CA ARG A 38 -4.06 -0.31 -2.03
C ARG A 38 -3.74 -1.65 -1.38
N TYR A 39 -4.80 -2.33 -0.96
CA TYR A 39 -4.73 -3.59 -0.24
C TYR A 39 -4.79 -4.79 -1.18
N TYR A 40 -4.04 -5.84 -0.83
CA TYR A 40 -4.01 -7.12 -1.51
C TYR A 40 -4.00 -8.24 -0.47
N ALA A 41 -5.05 -9.06 -0.46
CA ALA A 41 -5.13 -10.22 0.42
C ALA A 41 -4.19 -11.35 -0.04
N ALA A 42 -3.68 -12.12 0.91
CA ALA A 42 -2.94 -13.35 0.69
C ALA A 42 -3.43 -14.44 1.67
N ASP A 43 -3.44 -15.70 1.22
CA ASP A 43 -3.99 -16.81 2.00
C ASP A 43 -2.95 -17.46 2.94
N ASP A 44 -1.69 -17.61 2.49
CA ASP A 44 -0.63 -18.34 3.21
C ASP A 44 0.60 -17.45 3.52
N LEU A 45 0.47 -16.13 3.40
CA LEU A 45 1.52 -15.13 3.59
C LEU A 45 0.93 -13.85 4.19
N SER A 46 1.79 -12.89 4.54
CA SER A 46 1.31 -11.56 4.93
C SER A 46 0.52 -10.91 3.79
N ASN A 47 -0.55 -10.23 4.15
CA ASN A 47 -1.28 -9.36 3.24
C ASN A 47 -0.37 -8.24 2.79
N ARG A 48 -0.59 -7.69 1.61
CA ARG A 48 0.22 -6.61 1.07
C ARG A 48 -0.56 -5.30 1.07
N LEU A 49 0.09 -4.24 1.53
CA LEU A 49 -0.38 -2.88 1.41
C LEU A 49 0.62 -2.06 0.61
N ASP A 50 0.15 -1.50 -0.51
CA ASP A 50 0.87 -0.47 -1.24
C ASP A 50 0.42 0.89 -0.70
N ILE A 51 1.39 1.73 -0.29
CA ILE A 51 1.16 3.10 0.20
C ILE A 51 1.86 4.03 -0.77
N THR A 52 1.16 5.05 -1.28
CA THR A 52 1.72 6.03 -2.22
C THR A 52 1.46 7.42 -1.71
N HIS A 53 2.50 8.26 -1.62
CA HIS A 53 2.33 9.69 -1.37
C HIS A 53 1.81 10.37 -2.64
N THR A 54 0.75 11.17 -2.53
CA THR A 54 0.00 11.68 -3.68
C THR A 54 -0.18 13.21 -3.70
N GLY A 55 0.20 13.90 -2.63
CA GLY A 55 0.07 15.35 -2.51
C GLY A 55 0.32 15.83 -1.08
N GLY A 56 0.32 17.14 -0.87
CA GLY A 56 0.74 17.77 0.39
C GLY A 56 2.23 18.12 0.38
N GLU A 57 2.81 18.24 1.57
CA GLU A 57 4.22 18.53 1.81
C GLU A 57 5.12 17.35 1.44
N ASP A 58 6.34 17.67 1.03
CA ASP A 58 7.37 16.67 0.74
C ASP A 58 8.17 16.36 2.02
N LEU A 59 7.72 15.34 2.75
CA LEU A 59 8.24 15.00 4.07
C LEU A 59 9.48 14.11 3.98
N PRO A 60 10.54 14.35 4.79
CA PRO A 60 11.73 13.50 4.82
C PRO A 60 11.40 12.04 5.14
N ALA A 61 11.99 11.09 4.42
CA ALA A 61 11.68 9.67 4.56
C ALA A 61 12.02 9.09 5.95
N ASN A 62 12.97 9.69 6.67
CA ASN A 62 13.34 9.30 8.03
C ASN A 62 12.40 9.87 9.12
N GLU A 63 11.54 10.82 8.77
CA GLU A 63 10.56 11.41 9.68
C GLU A 63 9.17 10.77 9.51
N VAL A 64 8.96 9.99 8.45
CA VAL A 64 7.69 9.33 8.15
C VAL A 64 7.77 7.86 8.54
N TYR A 65 6.80 7.38 9.33
CA TYR A 65 6.76 6.01 9.83
C TYR A 65 5.45 5.32 9.49
N ILE A 66 5.52 4.01 9.28
CA ILE A 66 4.37 3.15 8.96
C ILE A 66 4.17 2.16 10.08
N THR A 67 2.97 2.14 10.65
CA THR A 67 2.62 1.19 11.73
C THR A 67 2.23 -0.18 11.19
N ASN A 68 2.26 -1.19 12.08
CA ASN A 68 1.78 -2.55 11.81
C ASN A 68 2.47 -3.25 10.62
N VAL A 69 3.73 -2.89 10.33
CA VAL A 69 4.52 -3.54 9.27
C VAL A 69 5.01 -4.89 9.77
N VAL A 70 4.74 -5.95 9.01
CA VAL A 70 5.21 -7.31 9.32
C VAL A 70 6.71 -7.42 9.12
N THR A 71 7.43 -7.73 10.21
CA THR A 71 8.86 -8.03 10.19
C THR A 71 9.12 -9.54 10.31
N ASN A 72 8.25 -10.28 10.98
CA ASN A 72 8.25 -11.75 11.00
C ASN A 72 6.81 -12.29 10.92
N TYR A 73 6.44 -12.87 9.79
CA TYR A 73 5.10 -13.42 9.58
C TYR A 73 4.84 -14.69 10.40
N GLN A 74 5.83 -15.58 10.52
CA GLN A 74 5.67 -16.85 11.23
C GLN A 74 5.41 -16.68 12.73
N GLU A 75 5.97 -15.62 13.30
CA GLU A 75 5.80 -15.25 14.71
C GLU A 75 4.75 -14.14 14.91
N GLU A 76 4.08 -13.71 13.84
CA GLU A 76 3.09 -12.62 13.87
C GLU A 76 3.62 -11.31 14.49
N ILE A 77 4.90 -11.00 14.22
CA ILE A 77 5.54 -9.78 14.73
C ILE A 77 5.32 -8.63 13.75
N THR A 78 4.85 -7.51 14.30
CA THR A 78 4.70 -6.24 13.58
C THR A 78 5.41 -5.11 14.32
N GLU A 79 5.89 -4.14 13.55
CA GLU A 79 6.63 -3.00 14.06
C GLU A 79 6.18 -1.70 13.38
N THR A 80 6.58 -0.57 13.96
CA THR A 80 6.51 0.74 13.33
C THR A 80 7.85 1.02 12.67
N VAL A 81 7.86 1.21 11.36
CA VAL A 81 9.10 1.26 10.56
C VAL A 81 9.15 2.55 9.76
N ALA A 82 10.32 3.21 9.73
CA ALA A 82 10.52 4.44 8.96
C ALA A 82 10.42 4.16 7.46
N TRP A 83 9.90 5.12 6.67
CA TRP A 83 9.81 5.00 5.22
C TRP A 83 11.19 4.74 4.59
N SER A 84 12.23 5.41 5.08
CA SER A 84 13.61 5.22 4.65
C SER A 84 14.17 3.82 4.91
N GLU A 85 13.61 3.06 5.86
CA GLU A 85 14.01 1.68 6.12
C GLU A 85 13.26 0.68 5.22
N LEU A 86 12.12 1.10 4.67
CA LEU A 86 11.28 0.31 3.77
C LEU A 86 11.70 0.44 2.28
N ASP A 87 12.35 1.54 1.92
CA ASP A 87 12.91 1.79 0.58
C ASP A 87 14.42 2.00 0.65
N ASP A 88 15.19 0.97 0.31
CA ASP A 88 16.66 0.95 0.35
C ASP A 88 17.33 1.89 -0.67
N LYS A 89 16.55 2.45 -1.60
CA LYS A 89 17.04 3.37 -2.63
C LYS A 89 16.82 4.84 -2.27
N LEU A 90 15.95 5.11 -1.28
CA LEU A 90 15.63 6.45 -0.88
C LEU A 90 16.59 6.89 0.23
N ASP A 91 17.34 7.97 -0.01
CA ASP A 91 18.16 8.56 1.05
C ASP A 91 17.25 9.02 2.20
N PRO A 92 17.59 8.75 3.47
CA PRO A 92 16.70 9.06 4.59
C PRO A 92 16.30 10.54 4.68
N SER A 93 17.16 11.45 4.22
CA SER A 93 16.91 12.89 4.24
C SER A 93 16.10 13.41 3.05
N VAL A 94 15.84 12.56 2.05
CA VAL A 94 15.08 12.92 0.85
C VAL A 94 13.59 12.76 1.13
N GLY A 95 12.82 13.66 0.54
CA GLY A 95 11.36 13.69 0.68
C GLY A 95 10.67 12.54 -0.06
N ILE A 96 9.47 12.18 0.41
CA ILE A 96 8.68 11.06 -0.12
C ILE A 96 7.70 11.45 -1.25
N SER A 97 7.80 12.64 -1.84
CA SER A 97 6.83 13.13 -2.80
C SER A 97 6.73 12.26 -4.06
N GLY A 98 5.57 11.63 -4.24
CA GLY A 98 5.31 10.71 -5.36
C GLY A 98 5.86 9.31 -5.13
N GLU A 99 6.54 9.07 -4.01
CA GLU A 99 7.13 7.79 -3.68
C GLU A 99 6.07 6.75 -3.29
N LYS A 100 6.47 5.50 -3.45
CA LYS A 100 5.63 4.35 -3.18
C LYS A 100 6.40 3.24 -2.47
N ILE A 101 5.86 2.83 -1.33
CA ILE A 101 6.34 1.67 -0.59
C ILE A 101 5.34 0.51 -0.67
N ARG A 102 5.87 -0.68 -0.42
CA ARG A 102 5.10 -1.92 -0.29
C ARG A 102 5.44 -2.54 1.05
N VAL A 103 4.45 -2.73 1.89
CA VAL A 103 4.60 -3.36 3.21
C VAL A 103 3.76 -4.62 3.32
N GLY A 104 4.22 -5.56 4.14
CA GLY A 104 3.41 -6.69 4.59
C GLY A 104 2.62 -6.31 5.84
N ILE A 105 1.38 -6.78 5.97
CA ILE A 105 0.51 -6.62 7.15
C ILE A 105 -0.16 -7.97 7.49
N LEU A 106 -0.44 -8.25 8.76
CA LEU A 106 -1.04 -9.54 9.17
C LEU A 106 -2.53 -9.61 8.84
N PHE A 107 -3.29 -8.65 9.36
CA PHE A 107 -4.75 -8.57 9.23
C PHE A 107 -5.14 -7.22 8.62
N PRO A 108 -6.40 -7.03 8.20
CA PRO A 108 -6.94 -5.72 7.86
C PRO A 108 -7.07 -4.80 9.09
N ASP A 109 -5.98 -4.62 9.83
CA ASP A 109 -5.85 -3.65 10.90
C ASP A 109 -5.61 -2.26 10.33
N VAL A 110 -5.92 -1.24 11.13
CA VAL A 110 -5.66 0.15 10.73
C VAL A 110 -4.16 0.36 10.67
N VAL A 111 -3.64 0.60 9.47
CA VAL A 111 -2.27 1.07 9.24
C VAL A 111 -2.30 2.59 9.24
N GLN A 112 -1.40 3.18 10.02
CA GLN A 112 -1.21 4.63 10.12
C GLN A 112 0.13 5.02 9.51
N VAL A 113 0.13 6.19 8.90
CA VAL A 113 1.32 6.93 8.50
C VAL A 113 1.51 8.03 9.53
N LEU A 114 2.61 7.93 10.28
CA LEU A 114 3.00 8.88 11.31
C LEU A 114 4.05 9.82 10.73
N TRP A 115 4.05 11.05 11.21
CA TRP A 115 5.13 12.00 11.00
C TRP A 115 5.70 12.41 12.35
N TYR A 116 7.01 12.29 12.48
CA TYR A 116 7.75 12.64 13.67
C TYR A 116 8.68 13.83 13.39
N GLN A 117 8.35 14.99 13.93
CA GLN A 117 9.13 16.22 13.77
C GLN A 117 9.28 16.90 15.12
N ASP A 118 10.49 17.39 15.43
CA ASP A 118 10.79 18.18 16.64
C ASP A 118 10.35 17.54 17.98
N GLY A 119 10.28 16.20 18.02
CA GLY A 119 9.88 15.45 19.20
C GLY A 119 8.37 15.20 19.33
N GLU A 120 7.58 15.67 18.36
CA GLU A 120 6.14 15.48 18.29
C GLU A 120 5.77 14.42 17.25
N GLU A 121 4.74 13.62 17.54
CA GLU A 121 4.20 12.60 16.65
C GLU A 121 2.79 13.02 16.19
N GLN A 122 2.55 12.95 14.88
CA GLN A 122 1.25 13.22 14.28
C GLN A 122 0.84 12.08 13.33
N VAL A 123 -0.43 11.67 13.40
CA VAL A 123 -1.02 10.80 12.36
C VAL A 123 -1.39 11.66 11.15
N ILE A 124 -0.73 11.42 10.02
CA ILE A 124 -0.92 12.16 8.76
C ILE A 124 -1.60 11.34 7.66
N GLY A 125 -1.86 10.06 7.92
CA GLY A 125 -2.64 9.20 7.05
C GLY A 125 -3.04 7.92 7.76
N GLU A 126 -4.18 7.33 7.41
CA GLU A 126 -4.59 6.04 7.96
C GLU A 126 -5.49 5.27 7.00
N THR A 127 -5.39 3.96 6.98
CA THR A 127 -6.34 3.11 6.25
C THR A 127 -7.67 3.08 6.99
N ARG A 128 -8.80 3.33 6.31
CA ARG A 128 -10.11 3.05 6.92
C ARG A 128 -10.34 1.53 6.87
N SER A 129 -10.76 0.94 7.99
CA SER A 129 -11.01 -0.52 8.15
C SER A 129 -11.40 -1.21 6.84
N PHE A 130 -10.65 -2.24 6.43
CA PHE A 130 -10.84 -2.94 5.15
C PHE A 130 -12.07 -3.87 5.14
N ARG A 131 -13.06 -3.61 5.99
CA ARG A 131 -14.22 -4.47 6.26
C ARG A 131 -15.34 -4.29 5.24
#